data_AF-A0ABD2NVV6-F1
#
_entry.id   AF-A0ABD2NVV6-F1
#
_cell.length_a   1.000
_cell.length_b   1.000
_cell.length_c   1.000
_cell.angle_alpha   90.00
_cell.angle_beta   90.00
_cell.angle_gamma   90.00
#
_symmetry.space_group_name_H-M   'P 1'
#
loop_
_entity.id
_entity.type
_entity.pdbx_description
1 polymer ?
#
loop_
_entity_poly.entity_id
_entity_poly.type
_entity_poly.pdbx_seq_one_letter_code
_entity_poly.pdbx_strand_id
1 'polypeptide(L)'
;MFALPWYLTWFGHSLNTYKDVVRLYDYFLASPPLMPIYVAASLVIERKEEIFEQDCDLASIHCLLSQIPDDLEFESILKRASLYYKKYPPTDLEKAVIKRVKK
;
A
#
# COMPACT_ATOMS: atom_id res chain seq x y z
N MET A 1 -3.47 8.55 10.64
CA MET A 1 -3.78 7.37 9.78
C MET A 1 -3.34 7.74 8.37
N PHE A 2 -2.19 7.26 7.89
CA PHE A 2 -1.58 7.75 6.65
C PHE A 2 -2.06 7.02 5.38
N ALA A 3 -2.39 5.74 5.46
CA ALA A 3 -2.69 4.91 4.28
C ALA A 3 -4.17 4.93 3.83
N LEU A 4 -5.08 5.48 4.64
CA LEU A 4 -6.51 5.49 4.30
C LEU A 4 -6.81 6.28 3.01
N PRO A 5 -6.26 7.49 2.79
CA PRO A 5 -6.45 8.22 1.53
C PRO A 5 -6.00 7.42 0.31
N TRP A 6 -4.89 6.68 0.42
CA TRP A 6 -4.37 5.84 -0.66
C TRP A 6 -5.35 4.76 -1.07
N TYR A 7 -5.91 4.06 -0.06
CA TYR A 7 -6.85 2.97 -0.30
C TYR A 7 -8.16 3.47 -0.90
N LEU A 8 -8.70 4.57 -0.39
CA LEU A 8 -9.99 5.12 -0.85
C LEU A 8 -9.93 5.67 -2.28
N THR A 9 -8.79 6.22 -2.67
CA THR A 9 -8.65 6.96 -3.94
C THR A 9 -7.68 6.31 -4.91
N TRP A 10 -7.27 5.07 -4.63
CA TRP A 10 -6.27 4.32 -5.42
C TRP A 10 -5.03 5.16 -5.75
N PHE A 11 -4.53 5.88 -4.74
CA PHE A 11 -3.39 6.81 -4.82
C PHE A 11 -3.57 8.01 -5.76
N GLY A 12 -4.77 8.27 -6.29
CA GLY A 12 -5.02 9.32 -7.28
C GLY A 12 -4.74 10.76 -6.82
N HIS A 13 -4.65 10.99 -5.49
CA HIS A 13 -4.25 12.28 -4.91
C HIS A 13 -2.88 12.26 -4.24
N SER A 14 -2.17 11.13 -4.29
CA SER A 14 -0.91 10.93 -3.58
C SER A 14 0.29 10.79 -4.50
N LEU A 15 0.05 10.58 -5.80
CA LEU A 15 1.09 10.57 -6.83
C LEU A 15 1.05 11.87 -7.63
N ASN A 16 2.21 12.43 -7.92
CA ASN A 16 2.31 13.64 -8.73
C ASN A 16 2.27 13.35 -10.24
N THR A 17 2.56 12.11 -10.64
CA THR A 17 2.62 11.70 -12.04
C THR A 17 1.33 10.98 -12.47
N TYR A 18 0.60 11.60 -13.40
CA TYR A 18 -0.64 11.00 -13.94
C TYR A 18 -0.44 9.62 -14.57
N LYS A 19 0.71 9.37 -15.20
CA LYS A 19 1.03 8.06 -15.80
C LYS A 19 1.05 6.94 -14.77
N ASP A 20 1.61 7.19 -13.59
CA ASP A 20 1.68 6.20 -12.51
C ASP A 20 0.31 5.93 -11.92
N VAL A 21 -0.53 6.96 -11.81
CA VAL A 21 -1.95 6.80 -11.41
C VAL A 21 -2.67 5.87 -12.39
N VAL A 22 -2.62 6.15 -13.69
CA VAL A 22 -3.29 5.29 -14.70
C VAL A 22 -2.74 3.87 -14.65
N ARG A 23 -1.43 3.70 -14.51
CA ARG A 23 -0.80 2.38 -14.41
C ARG A 23 -1.26 1.58 -13.19
N LEU A 24 -1.47 2.25 -12.05
CA LEU A 24 -2.06 1.64 -10.85
C LEU A 24 -3.51 1.23 -11.08
N TYR A 25 -4.31 2.07 -11.74
CA TYR A 25 -5.69 1.74 -12.07
C TYR A 25 -5.78 0.51 -12.99
N ASP A 26 -4.95 0.43 -14.03
CA ASP A 26 -4.86 -0.75 -14.90
C ASP A 26 -4.55 -2.01 -14.09
N TYR A 27 -3.60 -1.91 -13.15
CA TYR A 27 -3.23 -3.01 -12.28
C TYR A 27 -4.37 -3.42 -11.33
N PHE A 28 -5.05 -2.47 -10.69
CA PHE A 28 -6.14 -2.74 -9.76
C PHE A 28 -7.36 -3.34 -10.46
N LEU A 29 -7.72 -2.82 -11.63
CA LEU A 29 -8.83 -3.35 -12.43
C LEU A 29 -8.57 -4.76 -12.95
N ALA A 30 -7.30 -5.09 -13.24
CA ALA A 30 -6.88 -6.43 -13.67
C ALA A 30 -6.60 -7.40 -12.50
N SER A 31 -6.73 -6.96 -11.24
CA SER A 31 -6.34 -7.72 -10.04
C SER A 31 -7.52 -8.00 -9.09
N PRO A 32 -7.36 -8.90 -8.11
CA PRO A 32 -8.36 -9.12 -7.08
C PRO A 32 -8.68 -7.84 -6.26
N PRO A 33 -9.89 -7.71 -5.70
CA PRO A 33 -10.37 -6.45 -5.09
C PRO A 33 -9.51 -5.88 -3.95
N LEU A 34 -8.81 -6.74 -3.19
CA LEU A 34 -7.99 -6.33 -2.05
C LEU A 34 -6.56 -5.93 -2.44
N MET A 35 -6.20 -6.00 -3.72
CA MET A 35 -4.86 -5.67 -4.21
C MET A 35 -4.35 -4.27 -3.81
N PRO A 36 -5.18 -3.21 -3.74
CA PRO A 36 -4.71 -1.89 -3.27
C PRO A 36 -4.06 -1.92 -1.87
N ILE A 37 -4.52 -2.80 -0.96
CA ILE A 37 -3.90 -2.95 0.38
C ILE A 37 -2.49 -3.54 0.27
N TYR A 38 -2.29 -4.51 -0.62
CA TYR A 38 -0.99 -5.12 -0.85
C TYR A 38 0.00 -4.16 -1.52
N VAL A 39 -0.49 -3.26 -2.39
CA VAL A 39 0.33 -2.18 -2.96
C VAL A 39 0.73 -1.18 -1.88
N ALA A 40 -0.20 -0.75 -1.02
CA ALA A 40 0.11 0.12 0.11
C ALA A 40 1.15 -0.51 1.05
N ALA A 41 1.01 -1.80 1.39
CA ALA A 41 1.99 -2.52 2.19
C ALA A 41 3.37 -2.61 1.50
N SER A 42 3.37 -2.86 0.18
CA SER A 42 4.62 -2.96 -0.59
C SER A 42 5.36 -1.62 -0.67
N LEU A 43 4.62 -0.50 -0.78
CA LEU A 43 5.16 0.85 -0.73
C LEU A 43 5.80 1.16 0.63
N VAL A 44 5.13 0.80 1.73
CA VAL A 44 5.70 0.97 3.09
C VAL A 44 6.98 0.14 3.25
N ILE A 45 7.01 -1.07 2.69
CA ILE A 45 8.20 -1.94 2.75
C ILE A 45 9.34 -1.41 1.87
N GLU A 46 9.03 -0.79 0.73
CA GLU A 46 10.04 -0.13 -0.11
C GLU A 46 10.79 0.93 0.68
N ARG A 47 10.05 1.72 1.46
CA ARG A 47 10.59 2.83 2.25
C ARG A 47 11.01 2.43 3.67
N LYS A 48 11.21 1.13 3.93
CA LYS A 48 11.51 0.62 5.28
C LYS A 48 12.75 1.30 5.88
N GLU A 49 13.78 1.55 5.08
CA GLU A 49 15.06 2.10 5.55
C GLU A 49 14.85 3.53 6.04
N GLU A 50 14.21 4.37 5.23
CA GLU A 50 13.81 5.73 5.63
C GLU A 50 12.94 5.74 6.88
N ILE A 51 12.01 4.78 7.01
CA ILE A 51 11.15 4.64 8.19
C ILE A 51 11.96 4.29 9.45
N PHE A 52 12.93 3.39 9.34
CA PHE A 52 13.78 3.00 10.47
C PHE A 52 14.76 4.10 10.89
N GLU A 53 15.00 5.09 10.04
CA GLU A 53 15.79 6.29 10.35
C GLU A 53 14.99 7.40 11.03
N GLN A 54 13.65 7.35 11.00
CA GLN A 54 12.81 8.35 11.67
C GLN A 54 12.79 8.16 13.18
N ASP A 55 12.46 9.24 13.89
CA ASP A 55 12.07 9.17 15.29
C ASP A 55 10.87 8.22 15.47
N CYS A 56 10.88 7.49 16.59
CA CYS A 56 9.85 6.50 16.92
C CYS A 56 8.56 7.18 17.43
N ASP A 57 8.06 8.16 16.68
CA ASP A 57 6.82 8.88 16.96
C ASP A 57 5.90 8.90 15.73
N LEU A 58 4.60 9.08 15.98
CA LEU A 58 3.59 9.02 14.93
C LEU A 58 3.69 10.19 13.94
N ALA A 59 4.12 11.37 14.37
CA ALA A 59 4.16 12.55 13.53
C ALA A 59 5.26 12.43 12.48
N SER A 60 6.45 11.98 12.88
CA SER A 60 7.58 11.74 11.97
C SER A 60 7.25 10.70 10.90
N ILE A 61 6.71 9.55 11.31
CA ILE A 61 6.29 8.49 10.38
C ILE A 61 5.15 8.97 9.47
N HIS A 62 4.18 9.72 10.00
CA HIS A 62 3.07 10.24 9.22
C HIS A 62 3.55 11.26 8.19
N CYS A 63 4.48 12.15 8.55
CA CYS A 63 5.07 13.14 7.66
C CYS A 63 5.79 12.45 6.50
N LEU A 64 6.68 11.50 6.82
CA LEU A 64 7.44 10.73 5.84
C LEU A 64 6.52 10.02 4.85
N LEU A 65 5.55 9.24 5.36
CA LEU A 65 4.69 8.43 4.52
C LEU A 65 3.67 9.25 3.74
N SER A 66 3.18 10.37 4.27
CA SER A 66 2.23 11.23 3.53
C SER A 66 2.79 11.81 2.23
N GLN A 67 4.11 11.84 2.07
CA GLN A 67 4.79 12.26 0.86
C GLN A 67 5.36 11.05 0.13
N ILE A 68 4.85 10.77 -1.07
CA ILE A 68 5.35 9.69 -1.92
C ILE A 68 6.39 10.29 -2.89
N PRO A 69 7.65 9.83 -2.86
CA PRO A 69 8.68 10.28 -3.81
C PRO A 69 8.31 9.99 -5.27
N ASP A 70 8.69 10.88 -6.18
CA ASP A 70 8.39 10.76 -7.61
C ASP A 70 9.31 9.77 -8.35
N ASP A 71 10.43 9.40 -7.75
CA ASP A 71 11.45 8.51 -8.29
C ASP A 71 11.26 7.04 -7.89
N LEU A 72 10.14 6.71 -7.26
CA LEU A 72 9.81 5.34 -6.88
C LEU A 72 9.61 4.43 -8.09
N GLU A 73 10.29 3.29 -8.11
CA GLU A 73 10.09 2.26 -9.13
C GLU A 73 8.78 1.48 -8.89
N PHE A 74 7.65 2.03 -9.33
CA PHE A 74 6.32 1.43 -9.13
C PHE A 74 6.20 -0.01 -9.62
N GLU A 75 6.84 -0.37 -10.74
CA GLU A 75 6.79 -1.74 -11.26
C GLU A 75 7.37 -2.77 -10.27
N SER A 76 8.40 -2.40 -9.51
CA SER A 76 8.96 -3.27 -8.48
C SER A 76 7.96 -3.47 -7.32
N ILE A 77 7.26 -2.40 -6.93
CA ILE A 77 6.23 -2.39 -5.90
C ILE A 77 5.05 -3.27 -6.31
N LEU A 78 4.59 -3.20 -7.57
CA LEU A 78 3.48 -4.01 -8.08
C LEU A 78 3.83 -5.50 -8.13
N LYS A 79 5.03 -5.85 -8.59
CA LYS A 79 5.51 -7.25 -8.57
C LYS A 79 5.53 -7.81 -7.15
N ARG A 80 5.98 -7.00 -6.19
CA ARG A 80 6.01 -7.39 -4.77
C ARG A 80 4.61 -7.52 -4.17
N ALA A 81 3.69 -6.62 -4.49
CA ALA A 81 2.31 -6.71 -4.07
C ALA A 81 1.65 -8.01 -4.56
N SER A 82 1.87 -8.35 -5.84
CA SER A 82 1.45 -9.64 -6.42
C SER A 82 2.05 -10.84 -5.68
N LEU A 83 3.34 -10.78 -5.32
CA LEU A 83 3.99 -11.84 -4.53
C LEU A 83 3.37 -11.98 -3.14
N TYR A 84 3.11 -10.86 -2.45
CA TYR A 84 2.50 -10.86 -1.13
C TYR A 84 1.06 -11.36 -1.15
N TYR A 85 0.28 -11.02 -2.17
CA TYR A 85 -1.07 -11.57 -2.32
C TYR A 85 -1.05 -13.10 -2.41
N LYS A 86 -0.11 -13.66 -3.20
CA LYS A 86 0.05 -15.12 -3.34
C LYS A 86 0.55 -15.77 -2.04
N LYS A 87 1.47 -15.12 -1.33
CA LYS A 87 2.08 -15.65 -0.11
C LYS A 87 1.18 -15.53 1.12
N TYR A 88 0.33 -14.51 1.16
CA TYR A 88 -0.55 -14.17 2.28
C TYR A 88 -1.96 -13.88 1.76
N PRO A 89 -2.67 -14.89 1.22
CA PRO A 89 -3.99 -14.69 0.66
C PRO A 89 -5.00 -14.25 1.75
N PRO A 90 -5.98 -13.38 1.42
CA PRO A 90 -6.95 -12.88 2.41
C PRO A 90 -7.76 -13.98 3.10
N THR A 91 -7.97 -15.11 2.42
CA THR A 91 -8.71 -16.28 2.92
C THR A 91 -8.11 -16.86 4.20
N ASP A 92 -6.79 -16.72 4.39
CA ASP A 92 -6.10 -17.23 5.57
C ASP A 92 -6.50 -16.46 6.84
N LEU A 93 -6.84 -15.18 6.68
CA LEU A 93 -7.24 -14.28 7.78
C LEU A 93 -8.76 -14.23 7.99
N GLU A 94 -9.56 -14.71 7.03
CA GLU A 94 -11.02 -14.59 7.04
C GLU A 94 -11.64 -15.12 8.35
N LYS A 95 -11.24 -16.31 8.80
CA LYS A 95 -11.74 -16.91 10.05
C LYS A 95 -11.45 -16.03 11.28
N ALA A 96 -10.27 -15.42 11.33
CA ALA A 96 -9.88 -14.55 12.44
C ALA A 96 -10.67 -13.23 12.43
N VAL A 97 -10.91 -12.66 11.25
CA VAL A 97 -11.73 -11.44 11.08
C VAL A 97 -13.17 -11.71 11.50
N ILE A 98 -13.79 -12.79 11.03
CA ILE A 98 -15.16 -13.16 11.42
C ILE A 98 -15.28 -13.32 12.94
N LYS A 99 -14.30 -13.96 13.57
CA LYS A 99 -14.27 -14.11 15.04
C LYS A 99 -14.19 -12.76 15.75
N ARG A 100 -13.43 -11.80 15.22
CA ARG A 100 -13.28 -10.46 15.81
C ARG A 100 -14.55 -9.62 15.67
N VAL A 101 -15.22 -9.66 14.53
CA VAL A 101 -16.45 -8.85 14.28
C VAL A 101 -17.63 -9.33 15.12
N LYS A 102 -17.67 -10.62 15.47
CA LYS A 102 -18.71 -11.20 16.34
C LYS A 102 -18.53 -10.88 17.83
N LYS A 103 -17.41 -10.29 18.23
CA LYS A 103 -17.08 -9.94 19.62
C LYS A 103 -17.31 -8.45 19.84
#